data_AF-A0A940QLH8-F1
#
_entry.id   AF-A0A940QLH8-F1
#
_cell.length_a   1.000
_cell.length_b   1.000
_cell.length_c   1.000
_cell.angle_alpha   90.00
_cell.angle_beta   90.00
_cell.angle_gamma   90.00
#
_symmetry.space_group_name_H-M   'P 1'
#
loop_
_entity.id
_entity.type
_entity.pdbx_description
1 polymer ?
#
loop_
_entity_poly.entity_id
_entity_poly.type
_entity_poly.pdbx_seq_one_letter_code
_entity_poly.pdbx_strand_id
1 'polypeptide(L)'
;MKKKVQQEAVKLTVQDFPLQMNCQVSLEEYQSYAVSSSEEQRALVRKRTMLSSAVLFIAGVIVLFRGLNSDWVYHDWITIGGVLLMAYSVLDLFYQFVLFKTVLKRQIAKEYEKDQRFGREMTFCFAEDRMISFYKESHQGTYFYDEILSKEEQGPVLLLKMKNGKIMVFPKRVIQGADPQIQAIISKFGA
;
A
#
# COMPACT_ATOMS: atom_id res chain seq x y z
N MET A 1 3.34 -8.83 -56.12
CA MET A 1 3.16 -9.69 -54.93
C MET A 1 4.01 -9.15 -53.79
N LYS A 2 3.42 -8.48 -52.79
CA LYS A 2 4.13 -8.04 -51.57
C LYS A 2 4.10 -9.20 -50.56
N LYS A 3 5.25 -9.85 -50.33
CA LYS A 3 5.42 -10.82 -49.24
C LYS A 3 5.23 -10.08 -47.92
N LYS A 4 4.11 -10.32 -47.22
CA LYS A 4 4.00 -10.02 -45.79
C LYS A 4 4.91 -11.03 -45.08
N VAL A 5 6.07 -10.57 -44.63
CA VAL A 5 6.87 -11.30 -43.64
C VAL A 5 6.04 -11.26 -42.36
N GLN A 6 5.30 -12.34 -42.09
CA GLN A 6 4.82 -12.62 -40.74
C GLN A 6 6.07 -12.90 -39.91
N GLN A 7 6.52 -11.89 -39.14
CA GLN A 7 7.40 -12.16 -38.02
C GLN A 7 6.60 -13.03 -37.04
N GLU A 8 6.90 -14.32 -37.00
CA GLU A 8 6.44 -15.20 -35.95
C GLU A 8 6.88 -14.60 -34.61
N ALA A 9 5.91 -14.28 -33.75
CA ALA A 9 6.21 -13.77 -32.42
C ALA A 9 6.94 -14.87 -31.63
N VAL A 10 8.27 -14.77 -31.58
CA VAL A 10 9.12 -15.65 -30.78
C VAL A 10 8.61 -15.59 -29.34
N LYS A 11 8.11 -16.73 -28.84
CA LYS A 11 7.69 -16.85 -27.45
C LYS A 11 8.93 -16.81 -26.57
N LEU A 12 9.23 -15.63 -26.05
CA LEU A 12 10.30 -15.43 -25.08
C LEU A 12 10.05 -16.35 -23.88
N THR A 13 11.01 -17.23 -23.61
CA THR A 13 10.97 -18.17 -22.49
C THR A 13 11.98 -17.70 -21.44
N VAL A 14 11.77 -18.06 -20.18
CA VAL A 14 12.64 -17.63 -19.05
C VAL A 14 14.12 -17.93 -19.32
N GLN A 15 14.40 -19.06 -19.97
CA GLN A 15 15.75 -19.53 -20.29
C GLN A 15 16.51 -18.64 -21.29
N ASP A 16 15.82 -17.76 -22.01
CA ASP A 16 16.43 -16.85 -22.98
C ASP A 16 17.14 -15.66 -22.31
N PHE A 17 16.98 -15.49 -20.99
CA PHE A 17 17.52 -14.36 -20.24
C PHE A 17 18.54 -14.82 -19.20
N PRO A 18 19.79 -14.33 -19.26
CA PRO A 18 20.83 -14.71 -18.30
C PRO A 18 20.65 -14.07 -16.92
N LEU A 19 20.06 -12.87 -16.86
CA LEU A 19 19.81 -12.14 -15.62
C LEU A 19 18.39 -12.40 -15.13
N GLN A 20 18.25 -13.30 -14.17
CA GLN A 20 16.98 -13.71 -13.59
C GLN A 20 16.96 -13.43 -12.08
N MET A 21 15.81 -12.98 -11.59
CA MET A 21 15.57 -12.78 -10.17
C MET A 21 14.19 -13.34 -9.81
N ASN A 22 14.16 -14.32 -8.93
CA ASN A 22 12.91 -14.82 -8.40
C ASN A 22 12.45 -13.94 -7.24
N CYS A 23 11.24 -13.42 -7.36
CA CYS A 23 10.66 -12.50 -6.41
C CYS A 23 9.40 -13.11 -5.81
N GLN A 24 9.42 -13.29 -4.49
CA GLN A 24 8.25 -13.61 -3.70
C GLN A 24 8.12 -12.57 -2.61
N VAL A 25 7.00 -11.85 -2.59
CA VAL A 25 6.71 -10.84 -1.58
C VAL A 25 6.15 -11.55 -0.36
N SER A 26 6.73 -11.34 0.83
CA SER A 26 6.17 -11.90 2.06
C SER A 26 4.94 -11.10 2.51
N LEU A 27 4.12 -11.71 3.37
CA LEU A 27 2.97 -11.01 3.96
C LEU A 27 3.41 -9.75 4.73
N GLU A 28 4.52 -9.81 5.47
CA GLU A 28 5.02 -8.69 6.26
C GLU A 28 5.47 -7.52 5.36
N GLU A 29 6.14 -7.84 4.26
CA GLU A 29 6.59 -6.88 3.25
C GLU A 29 5.40 -6.21 2.56
N TYR A 30 4.39 -7.00 2.19
CA TYR A 30 3.16 -6.49 1.59
C TYR A 30 2.35 -5.62 2.57
N GLN A 31 2.24 -6.03 3.83
CA GLN A 31 1.58 -5.24 4.87
C GLN A 31 2.29 -3.90 5.11
N SER A 32 3.63 -3.89 5.12
CA SER A 32 4.41 -2.66 5.25
C SER A 32 4.09 -1.69 4.12
N TYR A 33 4.13 -2.17 2.87
CA TYR A 33 3.78 -1.40 1.68
C TYR A 33 2.33 -0.88 1.70
N ALA A 34 1.36 -1.75 1.97
CA ALA A 34 -0.05 -1.37 1.95
C ALA A 34 -0.37 -0.37 3.07
N VAL A 35 0.28 -0.47 4.23
CA VAL A 35 0.17 0.53 5.30
C VAL A 35 0.75 1.86 4.85
N SER A 36 1.98 1.91 4.34
CA SER A 36 2.65 3.17 3.95
C SER A 36 1.97 3.87 2.79
N SER A 37 1.59 3.13 1.74
CA SER A 37 0.87 3.67 0.56
C SER A 37 -0.45 4.34 0.96
N SER A 38 -1.09 3.83 2.00
CA SER A 38 -2.32 4.39 2.52
C SER A 38 -2.13 5.56 3.52
N GLU A 39 -0.92 5.83 4.01
CA GLU A 39 -0.70 6.89 5.02
C GLU A 39 -0.93 8.30 4.48
N GLU A 40 -0.55 8.61 3.24
CA GLU A 40 -0.72 9.96 2.67
C GLU A 40 -2.21 10.34 2.50
N GLN A 41 -3.00 9.46 1.87
CA GLN A 41 -4.45 9.66 1.78
C GLN A 41 -5.10 9.73 3.17
N ARG A 42 -4.54 9.02 4.15
CA ARG A 42 -5.04 9.02 5.52
C ARG A 42 -4.62 10.22 6.33
N ALA A 43 -3.51 10.88 6.05
CA ALA A 43 -3.12 12.08 6.78
C ALA A 43 -4.22 13.15 6.64
N LEU A 44 -4.79 13.28 5.43
CA LEU A 44 -5.90 14.18 5.14
C LEU A 44 -7.20 13.74 5.82
N VAL A 45 -7.58 12.47 5.70
CA VAL A 45 -8.81 11.94 6.33
C VAL A 45 -8.70 12.01 7.86
N ARG A 46 -7.61 11.53 8.44
CA ARG A 46 -7.34 11.57 9.88
C ARG A 46 -7.39 12.99 10.42
N LYS A 47 -6.80 13.97 9.71
CA LYS A 47 -6.88 15.38 10.12
C LYS A 47 -8.32 15.87 10.18
N ARG A 48 -9.14 15.56 9.17
CA ARG A 48 -10.56 15.93 9.14
C ARG A 48 -11.35 15.24 10.25
N THR A 49 -11.15 13.94 10.44
CA THR A 49 -11.91 13.20 11.46
C THR A 49 -11.46 13.60 12.87
N MET A 50 -10.17 13.81 13.11
CA MET A 50 -9.66 14.33 14.39
C MET A 50 -10.22 15.71 14.73
N LEU A 51 -10.35 16.61 13.74
CA LEU A 51 -11.02 17.89 13.93
C LEU A 51 -12.50 17.69 14.31
N SER A 52 -13.20 16.78 13.64
CA SER A 52 -14.59 16.44 13.97
C SER A 52 -14.73 15.91 15.40
N SER A 53 -13.87 14.97 15.82
CA SER A 53 -13.90 14.40 17.17
C SER A 53 -13.61 15.47 18.23
N ALA A 54 -12.69 16.40 17.96
CA ALA A 54 -12.38 17.53 18.85
C ALA A 54 -13.57 18.49 18.99
N VAL A 55 -14.26 18.82 17.89
CA VAL A 55 -15.46 19.66 17.92
C VAL A 55 -16.57 18.99 18.73
N LEU A 56 -16.78 17.68 18.54
CA LEU A 56 -17.76 16.92 19.31
C LEU A 56 -17.40 16.91 20.80
N PHE A 57 -16.12 16.75 21.14
CA PHE A 57 -15.68 16.80 22.54
C PHE A 57 -15.98 18.16 23.19
N ILE A 58 -15.65 19.27 22.51
CA ILE A 58 -15.95 20.63 23.00
C ILE A 58 -17.47 20.83 23.15
N ALA A 59 -18.27 20.38 22.17
CA ALA A 59 -19.73 20.43 22.26
C ALA A 59 -20.25 19.63 23.46
N GLY A 60 -19.69 18.44 23.72
CA GLY A 60 -20.01 17.62 24.88
C GLY A 60 -19.72 18.35 26.20
N VAL A 61 -18.58 19.04 26.31
CA VAL A 61 -18.24 19.86 27.49
C VAL A 61 -19.21 21.02 27.68
N ILE A 62 -19.60 21.71 26.60
CA ILE A 62 -20.58 22.81 26.67
C ILE A 62 -21.95 22.28 27.12
N VAL A 63 -22.37 21.14 26.57
CA VAL A 63 -23.63 20.47 26.94
C VAL A 63 -23.60 20.06 28.42
N LEU A 64 -22.49 19.51 28.91
CA LEU A 64 -22.33 19.18 30.33
C LEU A 64 -22.33 20.43 31.21
N PHE A 65 -21.61 21.48 30.85
CA PHE A 65 -21.56 22.71 31.65
C PHE A 65 -22.95 23.35 31.75
N ARG A 66 -23.68 23.40 30.63
CA ARG A 66 -25.04 23.94 30.59
C ARG A 66 -26.02 23.03 31.31
N GLY A 67 -25.88 21.73 31.09
CA GLY A 67 -26.63 20.67 31.74
C GLY A 67 -26.21 20.42 33.18
N LEU A 68 -25.26 21.13 33.78
CA LEU A 68 -24.99 21.08 35.23
C LEU A 68 -25.53 22.33 35.94
N ASN A 69 -25.60 23.46 35.23
CA ASN A 69 -25.98 24.77 35.77
C ASN A 69 -27.43 25.18 35.44
N SER A 70 -28.28 24.26 35.00
CA SER A 70 -29.62 24.56 34.47
C SER A 70 -30.73 23.97 35.33
N ASP A 71 -31.63 24.79 35.87
CA ASP A 71 -32.79 24.31 36.65
C ASP A 71 -33.93 23.71 35.79
N TRP A 72 -33.60 23.15 34.63
CA TRP A 72 -34.58 22.63 33.68
C TRP A 72 -34.98 21.21 34.05
N VAL A 73 -36.26 20.88 33.88
CA VAL A 73 -36.83 19.54 34.15
C VAL A 73 -36.09 18.40 33.40
N TYR A 74 -35.44 18.72 32.28
CA TYR A 74 -34.72 17.74 31.45
C TYR A 74 -33.19 17.77 31.64
N HIS A 75 -32.68 18.45 32.67
CA HIS A 75 -31.23 18.59 32.93
C HIS A 75 -30.50 17.25 33.04
N ASP A 76 -31.10 16.24 33.69
CA ASP A 76 -30.53 14.89 33.78
C ASP A 76 -30.29 14.25 32.40
N TRP A 77 -31.28 14.34 31.50
CA TRP A 77 -31.16 13.81 30.13
C TRP A 77 -30.11 14.55 29.30
N ILE A 78 -30.00 15.86 29.47
CA ILE A 78 -29.00 16.69 28.81
C ILE A 78 -27.59 16.32 29.31
N THR A 79 -27.44 16.10 30.61
CA THR A 79 -26.17 15.66 31.22
C THR A 79 -25.75 14.30 30.71
N ILE A 80 -26.66 13.32 30.70
CA ILE A 80 -26.41 11.98 30.15
C ILE A 80 -26.00 12.08 28.67
N GLY A 81 -26.69 12.90 27.88
CA GLY A 81 -26.34 13.17 26.49
C GLY A 81 -24.94 13.73 26.33
N GLY A 82 -24.54 14.70 27.15
CA GLY A 82 -23.19 15.27 27.18
C GLY A 82 -22.11 14.23 27.49
N VAL A 83 -22.34 13.38 28.50
CA VAL A 83 -21.41 12.29 28.84
C VAL A 83 -21.27 11.29 27.68
N LEU A 84 -22.39 10.88 27.07
CA LEU A 84 -22.37 9.97 25.93
C LEU A 84 -21.62 10.56 24.73
N LEU A 85 -21.80 11.85 24.46
CA LEU A 85 -21.15 12.54 23.35
C LEU A 85 -19.63 12.64 23.57
N MET A 86 -19.20 12.91 24.81
CA MET A 86 -17.78 12.85 25.18
C MET A 86 -17.22 11.43 25.07
N ALA A 87 -17.91 10.42 25.62
CA ALA A 87 -17.49 9.03 25.54
C ALA A 87 -17.34 8.58 24.08
N TYR A 88 -18.29 8.93 23.21
CA TYR A 88 -18.22 8.68 21.78
C TYR A 88 -17.01 9.34 21.14
N SER A 89 -16.75 10.62 21.41
CA SER A 89 -15.61 11.33 20.83
C SER A 89 -14.25 10.71 21.21
N VAL A 90 -14.12 10.22 22.45
CA VAL A 90 -12.91 9.52 22.92
C VAL A 90 -12.77 8.16 22.25
N LEU A 91 -13.86 7.40 22.14
CA LEU A 91 -13.86 6.11 21.45
C LEU A 91 -13.56 6.25 19.96
N ASP A 92 -14.09 7.28 19.31
CA ASP A 92 -13.81 7.59 17.91
C ASP A 92 -12.32 7.95 17.71
N LEU A 93 -11.74 8.77 18.59
CA LEU A 93 -10.31 9.06 18.58
C LEU A 93 -9.49 7.76 18.75
N PHE A 94 -9.85 6.94 19.73
CA PHE A 94 -9.19 5.65 19.97
C PHE A 94 -9.29 4.72 18.75
N TYR A 95 -10.45 4.68 18.10
CA TYR A 95 -10.68 3.87 16.90
C TYR A 95 -9.73 4.30 15.77
N GLN A 96 -9.64 5.60 15.51
CA GLN A 96 -8.79 6.16 14.45
C GLN A 96 -7.29 5.92 14.68
N PHE A 97 -6.83 5.98 15.94
CA PHE A 97 -5.40 5.84 16.26
C PHE A 97 -4.95 4.38 16.42
N VAL A 98 -5.73 3.55 17.12
CA VAL A 98 -5.28 2.22 17.58
C VAL A 98 -5.94 1.09 16.79
N LEU A 99 -7.28 1.07 16.76
CA LEU A 99 -8.00 -0.05 16.13
C LEU A 99 -7.82 -0.04 14.63
N PHE A 100 -7.80 1.11 14.00
CA PHE A 100 -7.74 1.20 12.54
C PHE A 100 -6.47 0.54 11.96
N LYS A 101 -5.28 0.78 12.52
CA LYS A 101 -4.04 0.10 12.09
C LYS A 101 -4.15 -1.42 12.21
N THR A 102 -4.77 -1.88 13.28
CA THR A 102 -4.95 -3.31 13.56
C THR A 102 -5.95 -3.95 12.61
N VAL A 103 -7.09 -3.28 12.37
CA VAL A 103 -8.11 -3.74 11.43
C VAL A 103 -7.56 -3.80 10.01
N LEU A 104 -6.81 -2.78 9.59
CA LEU A 104 -6.20 -2.78 8.26
C LEU A 104 -5.22 -3.93 8.08
N LYS A 105 -4.29 -4.13 9.03
CA LYS A 105 -3.35 -5.25 8.96
C LYS A 105 -4.08 -6.59 8.82
N ARG A 106 -5.19 -6.77 9.56
CA ARG A 106 -6.04 -7.95 9.45
C ARG A 106 -6.76 -8.05 8.10
N GLN A 107 -7.25 -6.94 7.54
CA GLN A 107 -7.88 -6.93 6.22
C GLN A 107 -6.87 -7.27 5.13
N ILE A 108 -5.69 -6.66 5.16
CA ILE A 108 -4.59 -6.97 4.23
C ILE A 108 -4.18 -8.43 4.35
N ALA A 109 -4.07 -8.97 5.58
CA ALA A 109 -3.77 -10.39 5.77
C ALA A 109 -4.83 -11.29 5.12
N LYS A 110 -6.12 -10.98 5.30
CA LYS A 110 -7.22 -11.71 4.65
C LYS A 110 -7.20 -11.56 3.13
N GLU A 111 -6.89 -10.38 2.59
CA GLU A 111 -6.76 -10.17 1.15
C GLU A 111 -5.57 -10.94 0.58
N TYR A 112 -4.44 -10.94 1.27
CA TYR A 112 -3.25 -11.69 0.90
C TYR A 112 -3.50 -13.21 0.91
N GLU A 113 -4.23 -13.74 1.90
CA GLU A 113 -4.62 -15.15 1.94
C GLU A 113 -5.61 -15.52 0.82
N LYS A 114 -6.53 -14.62 0.49
CA LYS A 114 -7.54 -14.85 -0.57
C LYS A 114 -6.93 -14.76 -1.97
N ASP A 115 -6.05 -13.80 -2.18
CA ASP A 115 -5.44 -13.59 -3.48
C ASP A 115 -4.15 -14.42 -3.58
N GLN A 116 -4.33 -15.61 -4.16
CA GLN A 116 -3.24 -16.53 -4.49
C GLN A 116 -2.15 -15.90 -5.36
N ARG A 117 -2.31 -14.69 -5.89
CA ARG A 117 -1.29 -14.01 -6.70
C ARG A 117 -0.11 -13.49 -5.88
N PHE A 118 -0.34 -13.03 -4.64
CA PHE A 118 0.74 -12.42 -3.84
C PHE A 118 1.74 -13.43 -3.29
N GLY A 119 1.28 -14.66 -3.03
CA GLY A 119 2.16 -15.76 -2.59
C GLY A 119 2.92 -16.45 -3.74
N ARG A 120 2.68 -16.08 -5.00
CA ARG A 120 3.34 -16.70 -6.16
C ARG A 120 4.74 -16.13 -6.32
N GLU A 121 5.70 -17.04 -6.47
CA GLU A 121 7.03 -16.69 -6.95
C GLU A 121 6.93 -16.24 -8.41
N MET A 122 7.37 -15.02 -8.69
CA MET A 122 7.47 -14.48 -10.04
C MET A 122 8.93 -14.35 -10.42
N THR A 123 9.27 -14.76 -11.64
CA THR A 123 10.62 -14.62 -12.17
C THR A 123 10.70 -13.34 -12.99
N PHE A 124 11.53 -12.41 -12.56
CA PHE A 124 11.85 -11.20 -13.29
C PHE A 124 13.15 -11.40 -14.06
N CYS A 125 13.05 -11.28 -15.37
CA CYS A 125 14.18 -11.33 -16.28
C CYS A 125 14.58 -9.90 -16.65
N PHE A 126 15.86 -9.57 -16.56
CA PHE A 126 16.40 -8.24 -16.85
C PHE A 126 17.15 -8.30 -18.18
N ALA A 127 16.73 -7.47 -19.13
CA ALA A 127 17.43 -7.21 -20.38
C ALA A 127 18.01 -5.79 -20.35
N GLU A 128 18.72 -5.38 -21.41
CA GLU A 128 19.40 -4.07 -21.43
C GLU A 128 18.43 -2.88 -21.35
N ASP A 129 17.24 -3.00 -21.94
CA ASP A 129 16.25 -1.93 -22.09
C ASP A 129 14.96 -2.15 -21.28
N ARG A 130 14.74 -3.36 -20.75
CA ARG A 130 13.47 -3.77 -20.16
C ARG A 130 13.60 -4.90 -19.16
N MET A 131 12.64 -4.96 -18.24
CA MET A 131 12.38 -6.12 -17.39
C MET A 131 11.12 -6.85 -17.84
N ILE A 132 11.14 -8.18 -17.75
CA ILE A 132 10.03 -9.04 -18.15
C ILE A 132 9.66 -9.93 -16.97
N SER A 133 8.37 -9.97 -16.63
CA SER A 133 7.85 -10.79 -15.55
C SER A 133 7.23 -12.08 -16.10
N PHE A 134 7.60 -13.21 -15.50
CA PHE A 134 7.07 -14.53 -15.80
C PHE A 134 6.45 -15.16 -14.55
N TYR A 135 5.37 -15.91 -14.75
CA TYR A 135 4.76 -16.79 -13.75
C TYR A 135 4.58 -18.18 -14.34
N LYS A 136 5.21 -19.20 -13.73
CA LYS A 136 5.24 -20.58 -14.28
C LYS A 136 5.58 -20.60 -15.77
N GLU A 137 6.66 -19.91 -16.14
CA GLU A 137 7.15 -19.78 -17.53
C GLU A 137 6.22 -19.04 -18.50
N SER A 138 5.04 -18.60 -18.05
CA SER A 138 4.12 -17.79 -18.84
C SER A 138 4.39 -16.30 -18.65
N HIS A 139 4.53 -15.58 -19.76
CA HIS A 139 4.71 -14.13 -19.78
C HIS A 139 3.52 -13.43 -19.13
N GLN A 140 3.81 -12.56 -18.15
CA GLN A 140 2.80 -11.74 -17.46
C GLN A 140 2.86 -10.27 -17.87
N GLY A 141 4.04 -9.80 -18.30
CA GLY A 141 4.24 -8.38 -18.58
C GLY A 141 5.68 -8.06 -18.95
N THR A 142 5.83 -7.00 -19.74
CA THR A 142 7.12 -6.39 -20.11
C THR A 142 7.06 -4.93 -19.69
N TYR A 143 8.15 -4.45 -19.11
CA TYR A 143 8.24 -3.11 -18.55
C TYR A 143 9.58 -2.51 -18.94
N PHE A 144 9.53 -1.37 -19.63
CA PHE A 144 10.71 -0.70 -20.12
C PHE A 144 11.29 0.23 -19.06
N TYR A 145 12.61 0.39 -19.05
CA TYR A 145 13.29 1.19 -18.02
C TYR A 145 13.02 2.70 -18.16
N ASP A 146 12.75 3.17 -19.37
CA ASP A 146 12.35 4.55 -19.67
C ASP A 146 10.94 4.90 -19.15
N GLU A 147 10.12 3.89 -18.84
CA GLU A 147 8.82 4.05 -18.21
C GLU A 147 8.89 4.19 -16.68
N ILE A 148 10.05 3.95 -16.07
CA ILE A 148 10.23 4.09 -14.61
C ILE A 148 10.38 5.59 -14.29
N LEU A 149 9.45 6.13 -13.51
CA LEU A 149 9.45 7.52 -13.06
C LEU A 149 10.36 7.74 -11.86
N SER A 150 10.20 6.89 -10.83
CA SER A 150 10.93 7.05 -9.58
C SER A 150 11.11 5.71 -8.87
N LYS A 151 12.15 5.69 -8.03
CA LYS A 151 12.49 4.61 -7.13
C LYS A 151 12.36 5.11 -5.70
N GLU A 152 11.52 4.45 -4.91
CA GLU A 152 11.28 4.81 -3.51
C GLU A 152 11.59 3.62 -2.60
N GLU A 153 12.32 3.89 -1.53
CA GLU A 153 12.59 2.89 -0.50
C GLU A 153 11.60 3.04 0.65
N GLN A 154 10.87 1.96 0.97
CA GLN A 154 9.90 1.95 2.06
C GLN A 154 10.09 0.72 2.93
N GLY A 155 10.77 0.90 4.08
CA GLY A 155 11.04 -0.18 5.03
C GLY A 155 11.76 -1.36 4.35
N PRO A 156 11.19 -2.59 4.40
CA PRO A 156 11.80 -3.79 3.82
C PRO A 156 11.60 -3.92 2.30
N VAL A 157 10.88 -3.00 1.64
CA VAL A 157 10.59 -3.05 0.20
C VAL A 157 11.15 -1.84 -0.56
N LEU A 158 11.37 -2.06 -1.84
CA LEU A 158 11.71 -1.07 -2.85
C LEU A 158 10.55 -0.95 -3.83
N LEU A 159 10.12 0.26 -4.11
CA LEU A 159 9.01 0.58 -5.00
C LEU A 159 9.52 1.23 -6.26
N LEU A 160 9.11 0.70 -7.42
CA LEU A 160 9.32 1.37 -8.71
C LEU A 160 7.98 1.91 -9.20
N LYS A 161 7.87 3.23 -9.30
CA LYS A 161 6.68 3.90 -9.84
C LYS A 161 6.84 4.04 -11.35
N MET A 162 5.88 3.53 -12.10
CA MET A 162 5.87 3.57 -13.56
C MET A 162 5.04 4.76 -14.06
N LYS A 163 5.33 5.28 -15.27
CA LYS A 163 4.57 6.35 -15.94
C LYS A 163 3.08 6.04 -16.09
N ASN A 164 2.75 4.77 -16.27
CA ASN A 164 1.37 4.29 -16.40
C ASN A 164 0.60 4.18 -15.07
N GLY A 165 1.20 4.61 -13.95
CA GLY A 165 0.61 4.56 -12.61
C GLY A 165 0.74 3.21 -11.91
N LYS A 166 1.33 2.18 -12.54
CA LYS A 166 1.63 0.91 -11.87
C LYS A 166 2.79 1.08 -10.90
N ILE A 167 2.71 0.39 -9.77
CA ILE A 167 3.78 0.33 -8.77
C ILE A 167 4.27 -1.11 -8.70
N MET A 168 5.57 -1.32 -8.91
CA MET A 168 6.20 -2.61 -8.64
C MET A 168 6.78 -2.62 -7.24
N VAL A 169 6.58 -3.74 -6.55
CA VAL A 169 7.06 -3.94 -5.18
C VAL A 169 8.11 -5.03 -5.20
N PHE A 170 9.35 -4.68 -4.85
CA PHE A 170 10.46 -5.61 -4.76
C PHE A 170 10.96 -5.69 -3.32
N PRO A 171 11.01 -6.88 -2.70
CA PRO A 171 11.64 -7.05 -1.40
C PRO A 171 13.14 -6.74 -1.45
N LYS A 172 13.65 -5.94 -0.50
CA LYS A 172 15.09 -5.63 -0.42
C LYS A 172 15.93 -6.89 -0.25
N ARG A 173 15.43 -7.88 0.49
CA ARG A 173 16.08 -9.19 0.66
C ARG A 173 16.34 -9.90 -0.68
N VAL A 174 15.40 -9.79 -1.62
CA VAL A 174 15.49 -10.41 -2.95
C VAL A 174 16.51 -9.65 -3.81
N ILE A 175 16.50 -8.32 -3.75
CA ILE A 175 17.48 -7.48 -4.48
C ILE A 175 18.90 -7.74 -3.98
N GLN A 176 19.11 -7.82 -2.67
CA GLN A 176 20.42 -8.07 -2.07
C GLN A 176 20.97 -9.47 -2.41
N GLY A 177 20.09 -10.45 -2.58
CA GLY A 177 20.44 -11.81 -3.02
C GLY A 177 20.55 -11.98 -4.54
N ALA A 178 20.20 -10.96 -5.33
CA ALA A 178 20.25 -11.02 -6.79
C ALA A 178 21.67 -10.80 -7.33
N ASP A 179 21.87 -11.16 -8.60
CA ASP A 179 23.12 -10.94 -9.32
C ASP A 179 23.58 -9.46 -9.19
N PRO A 180 24.88 -9.19 -8.93
CA PRO A 180 25.42 -7.83 -8.86
C PRO A 180 25.05 -6.94 -10.06
N GLN A 181 24.90 -7.51 -11.26
CA GLN A 181 24.44 -6.77 -12.44
C GLN A 181 22.99 -6.29 -12.28
N ILE A 182 22.10 -7.11 -11.72
CA ILE A 182 20.71 -6.72 -11.43
C ILE A 182 20.67 -5.62 -10.37
N GLN A 183 21.51 -5.71 -9.34
CA GLN A 183 21.63 -4.66 -8.33
C GLN A 183 22.11 -3.34 -8.95
N ALA A 184 23.07 -3.39 -9.87
CA ALA A 184 23.56 -2.22 -10.60
C ALA A 184 22.51 -1.64 -11.57
N ILE A 185 21.66 -2.46 -12.16
CA ILE A 185 20.53 -2.00 -12.98
C ILE A 185 19.50 -1.29 -12.09
N ILE A 186 19.10 -1.90 -10.98
CA ILE A 186 18.10 -1.33 -10.07
C ILE A 186 18.60 -0.05 -9.41
N SER A 187 19.90 0.04 -9.10
CA SER A 187 20.48 1.24 -8.50
C SER A 187 20.41 2.45 -9.45
N LYS A 188 20.49 2.23 -10.76
CA LYS A 188 20.39 3.28 -11.80
C LYS A 188 18.99 3.83 -12.01
N PHE A 189 17.93 3.16 -11.55
CA PHE A 189 16.58 3.66 -11.70
C PHE A 189 16.33 4.89 -10.82
N GLY A 190 15.79 5.95 -11.42
CA GLY A 190 15.41 7.20 -10.75
C GLY A 190 16.57 8.14 -10.42
N ALA A 191 17.69 8.04 -11.15
CA ALA A 191 18.75 9.06 -11.17
C ALA A 191 18.38 10.26 -12.06
#